data_AF-A0A7S0NBD9-F1
#
_entry.id   AF-A0A7S0NBD9-F1
#
_cell.length_a   1.000
_cell.length_b   1.000
_cell.length_c   1.000
_cell.angle_alpha   90.00
_cell.angle_beta   90.00
_cell.angle_gamma   90.00
#
_symmetry.space_group_name_H-M   'P 1'
#
loop_
_entity.id
_entity.type
_entity.pdbx_description
1 polymer ?
#
loop_
_entity_poly.entity_id
_entity_poly.type
_entity_poly.pdbx_seq_one_letter_code
_entity_poly.pdbx_strand_id
1 'polypeptide(L)'
;SAASPFFKSAFLGGFRESVQCSVTLDPSLPPDCVEALLRHAHAPVGGGVTLDPESFLGAADQLGFSHLLPAASCALMETLSPGNVLARLVLADRYELGGLLESGINLFSEHAVSL
;
A
#
# COMPACT_ATOMS: atom_id res chain seq x y z
N SER A 1 -12.62 -8.20 -16.53
CA SER A 1 -11.82 -8.95 -15.54
C SER A 1 -11.61 -8.04 -14.35
N ALA A 2 -11.86 -8.49 -13.11
CA ALA A 2 -11.69 -7.63 -11.93
C ALA A 2 -10.22 -7.17 -11.80
N ALA A 3 -10.00 -5.88 -11.52
CA ALA A 3 -8.67 -5.30 -11.39
C ALA A 3 -7.93 -5.73 -10.10
N SER A 4 -8.62 -6.43 -9.20
CA SER A 4 -8.06 -6.93 -7.94
C SER A 4 -8.42 -8.41 -7.74
N PRO A 5 -7.44 -9.26 -7.37
CA PRO A 5 -7.64 -10.67 -7.06
C PRO A 5 -8.47 -10.86 -5.79
N PHE A 6 -8.44 -9.91 -4.86
CA PHE A 6 -9.28 -9.91 -3.66
C PHE A 6 -10.76 -9.88 -4.04
N PHE A 7 -11.19 -8.88 -4.81
CA PHE A 7 -12.60 -8.77 -5.22
C PHE A 7 -13.01 -9.90 -6.17
N LYS A 8 -12.09 -10.37 -7.02
CA LYS A 8 -12.34 -11.57 -7.83
C LYS A 8 -12.69 -12.77 -6.95
N SER A 9 -11.93 -12.98 -5.87
CA SER A 9 -12.15 -14.10 -4.95
C SER A 9 -13.39 -13.90 -4.10
N ALA A 10 -13.65 -12.69 -3.61
CA ALA A 10 -14.82 -12.38 -2.79
C ALA A 10 -16.14 -12.66 -3.57
N PHE A 11 -16.22 -12.23 -4.83
CA PHE A 11 -17.45 -12.38 -5.62
C PHE A 11 -17.55 -13.69 -6.39
N LEU A 12 -16.44 -14.32 -6.79
CA LEU A 12 -16.45 -15.53 -7.63
C LEU A 12 -15.94 -16.80 -6.92
N GLY A 13 -15.39 -16.68 -5.71
CA GLY A 13 -14.74 -17.79 -4.99
C GLY A 13 -15.68 -18.71 -4.20
N GLY A 14 -17.00 -18.54 -4.32
CA GLY A 14 -17.98 -19.37 -3.60
C GLY A 14 -18.12 -19.06 -2.10
N PHE A 15 -17.66 -17.90 -1.64
CA PHE A 15 -17.88 -17.40 -0.28
C PHE A 15 -19.30 -16.83 -0.10
N ARG A 16 -19.71 -16.48 1.14
CA ARG A 16 -21.06 -15.91 1.38
C ARG A 16 -21.28 -14.61 0.58
N GLU A 17 -20.21 -13.86 0.32
CA GLU A 17 -20.19 -12.67 -0.54
C GLU A 17 -20.41 -12.96 -2.03
N SER A 18 -20.37 -14.22 -2.47
CA SER A 18 -20.79 -14.57 -3.84
C SER A 18 -22.31 -14.56 -4.02
N VAL A 19 -23.06 -14.68 -2.90
CA VAL A 19 -24.53 -14.67 -2.86
C VAL A 19 -25.06 -13.31 -2.39
N GLN A 20 -24.28 -12.57 -1.60
CA GLN A 20 -24.57 -11.19 -1.21
C GLN A 20 -23.88 -10.23 -2.18
N CYS A 21 -24.60 -9.30 -2.80
CA CYS A 21 -24.04 -8.26 -3.67
C CYS A 21 -23.21 -7.20 -2.92
N SER A 22 -22.54 -7.55 -1.82
CA SER A 22 -21.79 -6.67 -0.93
C SER A 22 -20.61 -7.42 -0.30
N VAL A 23 -19.47 -6.74 -0.15
CA VAL A 23 -18.29 -7.25 0.56
C VAL A 23 -18.03 -6.35 1.75
N THR A 24 -17.80 -6.95 2.92
CA THR A 24 -17.36 -6.22 4.12
C THR A 24 -15.84 -6.15 4.12
N LEU A 25 -15.30 -4.94 4.18
CA LEU A 25 -13.86 -4.71 4.28
C LEU A 25 -13.44 -4.62 5.75
N ASP A 26 -12.14 -4.79 5.99
CA ASP A 26 -11.55 -4.59 7.30
C ASP A 26 -11.79 -3.14 7.79
N PRO A 27 -12.32 -2.94 9.01
CA PRO A 27 -12.64 -1.61 9.53
C PRO A 27 -11.41 -0.72 9.75
N SER A 28 -10.20 -1.28 9.76
CA SER A 28 -8.95 -0.52 9.85
C SER A 28 -8.54 0.14 8.53
N LEU A 29 -9.15 -0.25 7.41
CA LEU A 29 -8.84 0.32 6.10
C LEU A 29 -9.34 1.76 6.01
N PRO A 30 -8.47 2.73 5.70
CA PRO A 30 -8.88 4.12 5.50
C PRO A 30 -9.81 4.26 4.30
N PRO A 31 -11.01 4.85 4.45
CA PRO A 31 -11.99 4.98 3.37
C PRO A 31 -11.42 5.66 2.12
N ASP A 32 -10.59 6.71 2.31
CA ASP A 32 -9.99 7.47 1.21
C ASP A 32 -9.03 6.60 0.37
N CYS A 33 -8.31 5.66 1.01
CA CYS A 33 -7.42 4.73 0.31
C CYS A 33 -8.23 3.70 -0.50
N VAL A 34 -9.32 3.19 0.08
CA VAL A 34 -10.24 2.27 -0.61
C VAL A 34 -10.85 2.94 -1.83
N GLU A 35 -11.36 4.17 -1.67
CA GLU A 35 -11.95 4.94 -2.76
C GLU A 35 -10.96 5.19 -3.89
N ALA A 36 -9.71 5.55 -3.56
CA ALA A 36 -8.66 5.75 -4.56
C ALA A 36 -8.32 4.47 -5.34
N LEU A 37 -8.23 3.32 -4.66
CA LEU A 37 -7.98 2.03 -5.31
C LEU A 37 -9.14 1.60 -6.21
N LEU A 38 -10.38 1.83 -5.79
CA LEU A 38 -11.56 1.58 -6.62
C LEU A 38 -11.60 2.52 -7.83
N ARG A 39 -11.30 3.81 -7.65
CA ARG A 39 -11.15 4.75 -8.78
C ARG A 39 -10.08 4.27 -9.74
N HIS A 40 -8.92 3.86 -9.24
CA HIS A 40 -7.84 3.33 -10.08
C HIS A 40 -8.29 2.11 -10.91
N ALA A 41 -9.06 1.20 -10.30
CA ALA A 41 -9.59 0.02 -10.98
C ALA A 41 -10.56 0.35 -12.14
N HIS A 42 -11.31 1.45 -12.05
CA HIS A 42 -12.33 1.84 -13.03
C HIS A 42 -11.86 2.89 -14.04
N ALA A 43 -10.99 3.80 -13.63
CA ALA A 43 -10.44 4.88 -14.43
C ALA A 43 -9.02 5.20 -13.95
N PRO A 44 -7.98 4.60 -14.56
CA PRO A 44 -6.59 4.85 -14.16
C PRO A 44 -6.09 6.28 -14.45
N VAL A 45 -6.96 7.16 -14.97
CA VAL A 45 -6.62 8.53 -15.36
C VAL A 45 -6.91 9.50 -14.21
N GLY A 46 -5.84 9.89 -13.50
CA GLY A 46 -5.67 11.24 -12.96
C GLY A 46 -6.72 11.74 -11.99
N GLY A 47 -6.67 11.29 -10.74
CA GLY A 47 -7.28 11.98 -9.61
C GLY A 47 -6.22 12.15 -8.53
N GLY A 48 -5.70 13.37 -8.38
CA GLY A 48 -4.71 13.71 -7.35
C GLY A 48 -5.37 13.69 -5.97
N VAL A 49 -5.42 12.51 -5.36
CA VAL A 49 -5.70 12.39 -3.94
C VAL A 49 -4.35 12.30 -3.23
N THR A 50 -4.06 13.29 -2.40
CA THR A 50 -2.91 13.22 -1.50
C THR A 50 -3.26 12.24 -0.40
N LEU A 51 -2.79 11.00 -0.54
CA LEU A 51 -2.96 9.96 0.47
C LEU A 51 -1.70 9.85 1.30
N ASP A 52 -1.86 9.47 2.56
CA ASP A 52 -0.74 9.01 3.36
C ASP A 52 -0.15 7.74 2.72
N PRO A 53 1.13 7.74 2.31
CA PRO A 53 1.70 6.62 1.57
C PRO A 53 1.76 5.33 2.38
N GLU A 54 1.91 5.39 3.70
CA GLU A 54 1.94 4.19 4.56
C GLU A 54 0.57 3.51 4.62
N SER A 55 -0.47 4.31 4.85
CA SER A 55 -1.87 3.90 4.85
C SER A 55 -2.30 3.31 3.49
N PHE A 56 -1.92 3.99 2.40
CA PHE A 56 -2.23 3.53 1.06
C PHE A 56 -1.56 2.18 0.76
N LEU A 57 -0.33 1.98 1.23
CA LEU A 57 0.42 0.76 1.00
C LEU A 57 -0.24 -0.44 1.67
N GLY A 58 -0.69 -0.30 2.92
CA GLY A 58 -1.47 -1.35 3.59
C GLY A 58 -2.80 -1.66 2.91
N ALA A 59 -3.52 -0.63 2.45
CA ALA A 59 -4.77 -0.81 1.73
C ALA A 59 -4.57 -1.49 0.37
N ALA A 60 -3.53 -1.11 -0.37
CA ALA A 60 -3.21 -1.68 -1.67
C ALA A 60 -2.83 -3.16 -1.55
N ASP A 61 -2.01 -3.51 -0.56
CA ASP A 61 -1.65 -4.91 -0.30
C ASP A 61 -2.88 -5.75 0.06
N GLN A 62 -3.66 -5.30 1.05
CA GLN A 62 -4.82 -6.03 1.54
C GLN A 62 -5.91 -6.25 0.46
N LEU A 63 -6.11 -5.26 -0.41
CA LEU A 63 -7.07 -5.35 -1.50
C LEU A 63 -6.47 -5.95 -2.79
N GLY A 64 -5.23 -6.44 -2.76
CA GLY A 64 -4.59 -7.15 -3.88
C GLY A 64 -4.16 -6.26 -5.04
N PHE A 65 -3.94 -4.96 -4.80
CA PHE A 65 -3.34 -4.03 -5.75
C PHE A 65 -1.81 -3.97 -5.59
N SER A 66 -1.15 -5.12 -5.45
CA SER A 66 0.29 -5.22 -5.15
C SER A 66 1.19 -4.54 -6.20
N HIS A 67 0.70 -4.36 -7.42
CA HIS A 67 1.40 -3.62 -8.48
C HIS A 67 1.53 -2.11 -8.21
N LEU A 68 0.77 -1.56 -7.25
CA LEU A 68 0.84 -0.15 -6.83
C LEU A 68 1.81 0.08 -5.66
N LEU A 69 2.28 -0.98 -4.99
CA LEU A 69 3.21 -0.88 -3.87
C LEU A 69 4.52 -0.16 -4.24
N PRO A 70 5.13 -0.37 -5.44
CA PRO A 70 6.32 0.36 -5.84
C PRO A 70 6.09 1.88 -5.92
N ALA A 71 4.92 2.33 -6.35
CA ALA A 71 4.61 3.77 -6.43
C ALA A 71 4.50 4.39 -5.03
N ALA A 72 3.85 3.69 -4.09
CA ALA A 72 3.80 4.11 -2.70
C ALA A 72 5.20 4.13 -2.07
N SER A 73 6.03 3.12 -2.37
CA SER A 73 7.43 3.05 -1.93
C SER A 73 8.25 4.26 -2.38
N CYS A 74 8.09 4.73 -3.62
CA CYS A 74 8.78 5.94 -4.10
C CYS A 74 8.41 7.17 -3.26
N ALA A 75 7.11 7.39 -3.00
CA ALA A 75 6.65 8.48 -2.15
C ALA A 75 7.19 8.36 -0.71
N LEU A 76 7.31 7.12 -0.20
CA LEU A 76 7.91 6.88 1.11
C LEU A 76 9.40 7.20 1.16
N MET A 77 10.13 7.00 0.06
CA MET A 77 11.55 7.33 -0.03
C MET A 77 11.80 8.84 -0.04
N GLU A 78 10.92 9.61 -0.69
CA GLU A 78 11.04 11.08 -0.76
C GLU A 78 10.97 11.77 0.61
N THR A 79 10.30 11.15 1.58
CA THR A 79 10.17 11.67 2.95
C THR A 79 11.05 10.93 3.95
N LEU A 80 12.04 10.15 3.50
CA LEU A 80 12.92 9.39 4.38
C LEU A 80 13.79 10.33 5.22
N SER A 81 13.86 10.09 6.52
CA SER A 81 14.62 10.90 7.47
C SER A 81 15.12 10.05 8.64
N PRO A 82 16.15 10.50 9.39
CA PRO A 82 16.64 9.76 10.56
C PRO A 82 15.55 9.50 11.61
N GLY A 83 14.56 10.39 11.73
CA GLY A 83 13.46 10.25 12.69
C GLY A 83 12.41 9.20 12.31
N ASN A 84 12.31 8.82 11.03
CA ASN A 84 11.33 7.85 10.54
C ASN A 84 11.94 6.59 9.91
N VAL A 85 13.28 6.53 9.76
CA VAL A 85 13.98 5.45 9.06
C VAL A 85 13.64 4.07 9.60
N LEU A 86 13.53 3.91 10.92
CA LEU A 86 13.19 2.62 11.53
C LEU A 86 11.77 2.17 11.17
N ALA A 87 10.79 3.08 11.21
CA ALA A 87 9.43 2.78 10.78
C ALA A 87 9.39 2.40 9.28
N ARG A 88 10.17 3.09 8.46
CA ARG A 88 10.27 2.81 7.01
C ARG A 88 10.94 1.48 6.70
N LEU A 89 11.96 1.06 7.47
CA LEU A 89 12.57 -0.26 7.34
C LEU A 89 11.59 -1.39 7.68
N VAL A 90 10.78 -1.23 8.73
CA VAL A 90 9.75 -2.22 9.11
C VAL A 90 8.70 -2.37 8.00
N LEU A 91 8.27 -1.26 7.39
CA LEU A 91 7.36 -1.30 6.25
C LEU A 91 8.04 -1.94 5.03
N ALA A 92 9.29 -1.58 4.75
CA ALA A 92 10.02 -2.14 3.61
C ALA A 92 10.17 -3.66 3.70
N ASP A 93 10.46 -4.18 4.90
CA ASP A 93 10.54 -5.62 5.15
C ASP A 93 9.18 -6.31 4.98
N ARG A 94 8.12 -5.76 5.60
CA ARG A 94 6.76 -6.33 5.54
C ARG A 94 6.24 -6.49 4.11
N TYR A 95 6.50 -5.50 3.26
CA TYR A 95 5.95 -5.45 1.90
C TYR A 95 7.01 -5.72 0.82
N GLU A 96 8.17 -6.27 1.20
CA GLU A 96 9.27 -6.67 0.32
C GLU A 96 9.75 -5.54 -0.62
N LEU A 97 9.81 -4.31 -0.10
CA LEU A 97 10.19 -3.10 -0.85
C LEU A 97 11.70 -2.89 -0.84
N GLY A 98 12.42 -3.65 -1.66
CA GLY A 98 13.90 -3.65 -1.70
C GLY A 98 14.53 -2.26 -1.84
N GLY A 99 13.99 -1.40 -2.70
CA GLY A 99 14.52 -0.04 -2.88
C GLY A 99 14.40 0.86 -1.64
N LEU A 100 13.28 0.75 -0.90
CA LEU A 100 13.09 1.47 0.36
C LEU A 100 13.99 0.89 1.46
N LEU A 101 14.18 -0.43 1.48
CA LEU A 101 15.03 -1.12 2.44
C LEU A 101 16.50 -0.68 2.30
N GLU A 102 17.05 -0.74 1.09
CA GLU A 102 18.43 -0.31 0.80
C GLU A 102 18.65 1.15 1.17
N SER A 103 17.74 2.03 0.76
CA SER A 103 17.82 3.47 1.06
C SER A 103 17.75 3.75 2.56
N GLY A 104 16.88 3.04 3.28
CA GLY A 104 16.76 3.11 4.74
C GLY A 104 18.03 2.64 5.46
N ILE A 105 18.63 1.52 5.02
CA ILE A 105 19.86 0.98 5.62
C ILE A 105 21.02 1.95 5.44
N ASN A 106 21.16 2.54 4.26
CA ASN A 106 22.21 3.53 3.98
C ASN A 106 22.09 4.74 4.90
N LEU A 107 20.89 5.34 4.98
CA LEU A 107 20.65 6.50 5.82
C LEU A 107 20.83 6.19 7.32
N PHE A 108 20.38 5.01 7.77
CA PHE A 108 20.58 4.58 9.15
C PHE A 108 22.07 4.41 9.49
N SER A 109 22.84 3.81 8.57
CA SER A 109 24.27 3.58 8.75
C SER A 109 25.06 4.90 8.80
N GLU A 110 24.77 5.85 7.93
CA GLU A 110 25.39 7.18 7.93
C GLU A 110 25.11 7.95 9.23
N HIS A 111 23.88 7.87 9.74
CA HIS A 111 23.50 8.55 10.97
C HIS A 111 24.13 7.88 12.22
N ALA A 112 24.21 6.55 12.24
CA ALA A 112 24.80 5.80 13.35
C ALA A 112 26.31 6.05 13.53
N VAL A 113 27.03 6.35 12.45
CA VAL A 113 28.47 6.70 12.48
C VAL A 113 28.71 8.14 12.96
N SER A 114 27.68 8.99 12.94
CA SER A 114 27.76 10.40 13.31
C SER A 114 27.45 10.68 14.80
N LEU A 115 27.18 9.65 15.60
CA LEU A 115 26.91 9.69 17.05
C LEU A 115 28.14 9.27 17.86
#